data_AF-A0A2S0JLB5-F1
#
_entry.id   AF-A0A2S0JLB5-F1
#
_cell.length_a   1.000
_cell.length_b   1.000
_cell.length_c   1.000
_cell.angle_alpha   90.00
_cell.angle_beta   90.00
_cell.angle_gamma   90.00
#
_symmetry.space_group_name_H-M   'P 1'
#
loop_
_entity.id
_entity.type
_entity.pdbx_description
1 polymer ?
#
loop_
_entity_poly.entity_id
_entity_poly.type
_entity_poly.pdbx_seq_one_letter_code
_entity_poly.pdbx_strand_id
1 'polypeptide(L)'
;MNEYQQMLYDFMHSLPLSDIFKDELHKVVLASNVSSIQELIKAKDIIFKMANDIRDGMLTVTKTLRAVYVGAYNKAVQRIGKYPTTNTTYMKKKPVNVCPVPFYNWLSERNGPTKVF
;
A
#
# COMPACT_ATOMS: atom_id res chain seq x y z
N MET A 1 18.39 -17.26 12.37
CA MET A 1 17.48 -16.27 11.79
C MET A 1 16.49 -17.01 10.91
N ASN A 2 15.21 -16.68 10.97
CA ASN A 2 14.22 -17.26 10.06
C ASN A 2 14.45 -16.74 8.62
N GLU A 3 14.09 -17.52 7.59
CA GLU A 3 14.19 -17.11 6.17
C GLU A 3 13.43 -15.80 5.92
N TYR A 4 12.24 -15.66 6.53
CA TYR A 4 11.45 -14.43 6.45
C TYR A 4 12.13 -13.22 7.12
N GLN A 5 12.85 -13.44 8.21
CA GLN A 5 13.61 -12.37 8.87
C GLN A 5 14.81 -11.94 8.01
N GLN A 6 15.45 -12.90 7.35
CA GLN A 6 16.56 -12.64 6.43
C GLN A 6 16.08 -11.87 5.18
N MET A 7 14.92 -12.25 4.62
CA MET A 7 14.30 -11.50 3.52
C MET A 7 13.95 -10.06 3.91
N LEU A 8 13.46 -9.85 5.14
CA LEU A 8 13.19 -8.50 5.65
C LEU A 8 14.47 -7.69 5.84
N TYR A 9 15.54 -8.34 6.30
CA TYR A 9 16.85 -7.74 6.49
C TYR A 9 17.45 -7.25 5.18
N ASP A 10 17.40 -8.09 4.14
CA ASP A 10 17.85 -7.73 2.79
C ASP A 10 17.02 -6.58 2.21
N PHE A 11 15.70 -6.63 2.42
CA PHE A 11 14.80 -5.53 2.04
C PHE A 11 15.20 -4.22 2.72
N MET A 12 15.50 -4.22 4.02
CA MET A 12 15.92 -3.01 4.71
C MET A 12 17.25 -2.45 4.21
N HIS A 13 18.21 -3.32 3.86
CA HIS A 13 19.50 -2.91 3.32
C HIS A 13 19.38 -2.31 1.91
N SER A 14 18.32 -2.68 1.17
CA SER A 14 18.01 -2.07 -0.13
C SER A 14 17.46 -0.65 -0.06
N LEU A 15 16.99 -0.20 1.12
CA LEU A 15 16.40 1.13 1.30
C LEU A 15 17.49 2.20 1.48
N PRO A 16 17.32 3.39 0.87
CA PRO A 16 18.24 4.52 1.05
C PRO A 16 18.00 5.21 2.40
N LEU A 17 18.25 4.49 3.49
CA LEU A 17 18.16 4.97 4.87
C LEU A 17 19.55 5.10 5.50
N SER A 18 19.68 5.98 6.49
CA SER A 18 20.90 6.06 7.30
C SER A 18 21.11 4.77 8.10
N ASP A 19 22.37 4.39 8.30
CA ASP A 19 22.73 3.13 8.95
C ASP A 19 22.26 3.03 10.40
N ILE A 20 22.13 4.17 11.10
CA ILE A 20 21.55 4.24 12.46
C ILE A 20 20.11 3.70 12.45
N PHE A 21 19.33 4.07 11.44
CA PHE A 21 17.95 3.58 11.31
C PHE A 21 17.90 2.12 10.91
N LYS A 22 18.83 1.66 10.05
CA LYS A 22 18.92 0.25 9.66
C LYS A 22 19.19 -0.62 10.88
N ASP A 23 20.11 -0.21 11.75
CA ASP A 23 20.41 -0.93 12.99
C ASP A 23 19.22 -0.99 13.95
N GLU A 24 18.52 0.13 14.15
CA GLU A 24 17.33 0.18 15.00
C GLU A 24 16.17 -0.67 14.43
N LEU A 25 15.91 -0.58 13.13
CA LEU A 25 14.93 -1.44 12.46
C LEU A 25 15.34 -2.91 12.53
N HIS A 26 16.63 -3.23 12.46
CA HIS A 26 17.09 -4.61 12.49
C HIS A 26 16.84 -5.25 13.85
N LYS A 27 17.07 -4.49 14.93
CA LYS A 27 16.68 -4.91 16.30
C LYS A 27 15.18 -5.16 16.41
N VAL A 28 14.36 -4.35 15.74
CA VAL A 28 12.90 -4.52 15.73
C VAL A 28 12.48 -5.77 14.97
N VAL A 29 13.12 -6.08 13.83
CA VAL A 29 12.87 -7.29 13.04
C VAL A 29 13.31 -8.55 13.78
N LEU A 30 14.45 -8.50 14.47
CA LEU A 30 14.90 -9.61 15.32
C LEU A 30 13.93 -9.86 16.48
N ALA A 31 13.34 -8.81 17.04
CA ALA A 31 12.36 -8.92 18.11
C ALA A 31 10.96 -9.35 17.61
N SER A 32 10.68 -9.28 16.30
CA SER A 32 9.41 -9.72 15.74
C SER A 32 9.48 -11.19 15.30
N ASN A 33 8.58 -11.99 15.85
CA ASN A 33 8.40 -13.38 15.43
C ASN A 33 7.57 -13.41 14.13
N VAL A 34 8.23 -13.20 12.99
CA VAL A 34 7.61 -13.32 11.67
C VAL A 34 7.66 -14.78 11.26
N SER A 35 6.52 -15.47 11.37
CA SER A 35 6.38 -16.90 11.08
C SER A 35 5.56 -17.18 9.82
N SER A 36 4.78 -16.20 9.35
CA SER A 36 3.89 -16.32 8.20
C SER A 36 4.18 -15.29 7.11
N ILE A 37 3.91 -15.66 5.85
CA ILE A 37 3.97 -14.76 4.68
C ILE A 37 3.11 -13.50 4.90
N GLN A 38 1.94 -13.64 5.52
CA GLN A 38 1.09 -12.48 5.81
C GLN A 38 1.71 -11.52 6.82
N GLU A 39 2.47 -12.04 7.78
CA GLU A 39 3.18 -11.22 8.76
C GLU A 39 4.37 -10.52 8.11
N LEU A 40 5.06 -11.21 7.20
CA LEU A 40 6.14 -10.62 6.39
C LEU A 40 5.63 -9.45 5.54
N ILE A 41 4.51 -9.62 4.84
CA ILE A 41 3.93 -8.53 4.03
C ILE A 41 3.58 -7.33 4.90
N LYS A 42 2.94 -7.55 6.07
CA LYS A 42 2.62 -6.45 7.00
C LYS A 42 3.87 -5.75 7.52
N ALA A 43 4.87 -6.52 7.93
CA ALA A 43 6.12 -5.98 8.45
C ALA A 43 6.84 -5.13 7.38
N LYS A 44 6.92 -5.65 6.15
CA LYS A 44 7.47 -4.93 4.99
C LYS A 44 6.74 -3.61 4.75
N ASP A 45 5.41 -3.62 4.70
CA ASP A 45 4.61 -2.41 4.44
C ASP A 45 4.79 -1.35 5.54
N ILE A 46 4.88 -1.78 6.80
CA ILE A 46 5.11 -0.88 7.94
C ILE A 46 6.51 -0.26 7.83
N ILE A 47 7.55 -1.08 7.59
CA ILE A 47 8.92 -0.60 7.42
C ILE A 47 9.01 0.39 6.27
N PHE A 48 8.36 0.09 5.15
CA PHE A 48 8.34 0.98 3.99
C PHE A 48 7.65 2.32 4.29
N LYS A 49 6.55 2.32 5.05
CA LYS A 49 5.91 3.57 5.51
C LYS A 49 6.80 4.36 6.45
N MET A 50 7.42 3.69 7.43
CA MET A 50 8.37 4.34 8.34
C MET A 50 9.54 4.95 7.58
N ALA A 51 10.08 4.25 6.58
CA ALA A 51 11.15 4.75 5.74
C ALA A 51 10.74 6.04 4.99
N ASN A 52 9.51 6.08 4.45
CA ASN A 52 8.98 7.29 3.83
C ASN A 52 8.75 8.41 4.86
N ASP A 53 8.19 8.11 6.04
CA ASP A 53 7.99 9.09 7.11
C ASP A 53 9.32 9.68 7.61
N ILE A 54 10.40 8.90 7.59
CA ILE A 54 11.76 9.36 7.91
C ILE A 54 12.29 10.28 6.80
N ARG A 55 12.14 9.88 5.53
CA ARG A 55 12.54 10.71 4.38
C ARG A 55 11.82 12.06 4.39
N ASP A 56 10.53 12.04 4.73
CA ASP A 56 9.68 13.23 4.78
C ASP A 56 9.89 14.04 6.09
N GLY A 57 10.78 13.59 6.99
CA GLY A 57 11.17 14.29 8.22
C GLY A 57 10.15 14.21 9.37
N MET A 58 9.08 13.43 9.22
CA MET A 58 8.00 13.26 10.21
C MET A 58 8.40 12.33 11.37
N LEU A 59 9.25 11.33 11.08
CA LEU A 59 9.78 10.39 12.06
C LEU A 59 11.28 10.66 12.32
N THR A 60 11.59 11.14 13.53
CA THR A 60 12.97 11.33 14.00
C THR A 60 13.45 10.10 14.80
N VAL A 61 14.76 9.82 14.76
CA VAL A 61 15.42 8.72 15.54
C VAL A 61 15.07 8.79 17.03
N THR A 62 14.84 9.98 17.56
CA THR A 62 14.48 10.24 18.96
C THR A 62 13.13 9.64 19.37
N LYS A 63 12.20 9.45 18.43
CA LYS A 63 10.97 8.68 18.70
C LYS A 63 11.35 7.21 18.63
N THR A 64 11.14 6.45 19.71
CA THR A 64 11.44 5.00 19.78
C THR A 64 10.81 4.25 18.60
N LEU A 65 11.61 3.94 17.57
CA LEU A 65 11.20 3.23 16.34
C LEU A 65 10.47 1.93 16.67
N ARG A 66 10.95 1.21 17.68
CA ARG A 66 10.30 0.01 18.20
C ARG A 66 8.85 0.26 18.63
N ALA A 67 8.58 1.33 19.37
CA ALA A 67 7.23 1.65 19.83
C ALA A 67 6.30 2.00 18.65
N VAL A 68 6.81 2.75 17.67
CA VAL A 68 6.05 3.09 16.47
C VAL A 68 5.75 1.83 15.65
N TYR A 69 6.72 0.93 15.48
CA TYR A 69 6.53 -0.31 14.76
C TYR A 69 5.51 -1.21 15.44
N VAL A 70 5.66 -1.44 16.75
CA VAL A 70 4.72 -2.24 17.55
C VAL A 70 3.30 -1.66 17.49
N GLY A 71 3.18 -0.33 17.62
CA GLY A 71 1.90 0.36 17.49
C GLY A 71 1.25 0.20 16.11
N ALA A 72 2.05 0.37 15.05
CA ALA A 72 1.59 0.19 13.67
C ALA A 72 1.20 -1.26 13.38
N TYR A 73 1.97 -2.23 13.87
CA TYR A 73 1.72 -3.66 13.73
C TYR A 73 0.41 -4.05 14.40
N ASN A 74 0.21 -3.68 15.67
CA ASN A 74 -1.02 -3.94 16.41
C ASN A 74 -2.25 -3.31 15.72
N LYS A 75 -2.11 -2.09 15.20
CA LYS A 75 -3.16 -1.41 14.43
C LYS A 75 -3.50 -2.14 13.13
N ALA A 76 -2.49 -2.69 12.43
CA ALA A 76 -2.71 -3.49 11.22
C ALA A 76 -3.43 -4.81 11.53
N VAL A 77 -3.06 -5.49 12.63
CA VAL A 77 -3.75 -6.72 13.10
C VAL A 77 -5.21 -6.43 13.45
N GLN A 78 -5.48 -5.36 14.20
CA GLN A 78 -6.85 -4.97 14.58
C GLN A 78 -7.75 -4.66 13.37
N ARG A 79 -7.20 -4.06 12.31
CA ARG A 79 -7.96 -3.77 11.08
C ARG A 79 -8.46 -5.03 10.38
N ILE A 80 -7.68 -6.10 10.40
CA ILE A 80 -8.06 -7.39 9.82
C ILE A 80 -9.22 -8.01 10.61
N GLY A 81 -9.17 -7.93 11.94
CA GLY A 81 -10.26 -8.41 12.79
C GLY A 81 -11.56 -7.61 12.65
N LYS A 82 -11.47 -6.29 12.41
CA LYS A 82 -12.64 -5.40 12.32
C LYS A 82 -13.36 -5.45 10.97
N TYR A 83 -12.62 -5.73 9.89
CA TYR A 83 -13.16 -5.88 8.54
C TYR A 83 -12.60 -7.18 7.92
N PRO A 84 -13.16 -8.35 8.29
CA PRO A 84 -12.79 -9.57 7.60
C PRO A 84 -13.10 -9.38 6.11
N THR A 85 -12.11 -9.68 5.27
CA THR A 85 -12.12 -9.51 3.81
C THR A 85 -13.27 -10.27 3.13
N THR A 86 -14.03 -11.06 3.89
CA THR A 86 -15.23 -11.81 3.49
C THR A 86 -16.46 -10.94 3.22
N ASN A 87 -16.50 -9.68 3.67
CA ASN A 87 -17.60 -8.77 3.33
C ASN A 87 -17.33 -8.03 2.02
N THR A 88 -16.96 -8.72 0.95
CA THR A 88 -17.29 -8.23 -0.40
C THR A 88 -18.79 -8.43 -0.59
N THR A 89 -19.62 -7.66 0.13
CA THR A 89 -20.99 -7.44 -0.33
C THR A 89 -20.86 -6.95 -1.75
N TYR A 90 -21.30 -7.80 -2.69
CA TYR A 90 -21.48 -7.50 -4.11
C TYR A 90 -21.46 -6.01 -4.33
N MET A 91 -20.42 -5.48 -4.99
CA MET A 91 -20.52 -4.15 -5.57
C MET A 91 -21.78 -4.19 -6.44
N LYS A 92 -22.89 -3.64 -5.92
CA LYS A 92 -24.06 -3.39 -6.74
C LYS A 92 -23.53 -2.49 -7.84
N LYS A 93 -23.36 -3.04 -9.05
CA LYS A 93 -23.10 -2.27 -10.26
C LYS A 93 -24.19 -1.20 -10.25
N LYS A 94 -23.83 0.04 -9.88
CA LYS A 94 -24.71 1.17 -10.13
C LYS A 94 -24.91 1.15 -11.65
N PRO A 95 -26.16 1.21 -12.16
CA PRO A 95 -26.34 1.33 -13.60
C PRO A 95 -25.51 2.54 -14.03
N VAL A 96 -24.67 2.34 -15.04
CA VAL A 96 -23.91 3.43 -15.65
C VAL A 96 -24.93 4.50 -15.99
N ASN A 97 -24.80 5.69 -15.42
CA ASN A 97 -25.59 6.85 -15.84
C ASN A 97 -25.17 7.11 -17.29
N VAL A 98 -25.85 6.48 -18.23
CA VAL A 98 -25.72 6.78 -19.65
C VAL A 98 -26.38 8.14 -19.82
N CYS A 99 -25.62 9.20 -19.60
CA CYS A 99 -26.01 10.50 -20.08
C CYS A 99 -26.06 10.34 -21.61
N PRO A 100 -27.21 10.50 -22.27
CA PRO A 100 -27.28 10.42 -23.72
C PRO A 100 -26.72 11.73 -24.23
N VAL A 101 -25.41 11.93 -24.08
CA VAL A 101 -24.72 13.00 -24.77
C VAL A 101 -24.83 12.61 -26.24
N PRO A 102 -25.52 13.38 -27.10
CA PRO A 102 -25.57 13.09 -28.51
C PRO A 102 -24.15 13.34 -29.03
N PHE A 103 -23.34 12.29 -29.06
CA PHE A 103 -22.07 12.37 -29.75
C PHE A 103 -22.40 12.54 -31.23
N TYR A 104 -22.25 13.77 -31.72
CA TYR A 104 -22.30 14.05 -33.15
C TYR A 104 -21.24 13.19 -33.82
N ASN A 105 -21.67 12.12 -34.50
CA ASN A 105 -20.77 11.26 -35.24
C ASN A 105 -20.43 11.94 -36.57
N TRP A 106 -19.48 12.86 -36.50
CA TRP A 106 -18.93 13.63 -37.62
C TRP A 106 -18.44 12.76 -38.80
N LEU A 107 -18.20 11.46 -38.59
CA LEU A 107 -17.87 10.49 -39.65
C LEU A 107 -19.12 9.96 -40.38
N SER A 108 -20.27 9.87 -39.73
CA SER A 108 -21.54 9.44 -40.34
C SER A 108 -22.22 10.55 -41.15
N GLU A 109 -22.05 11.81 -40.75
CA GLU A 109 -22.71 12.94 -41.42
C GLU A 109 -22.02 13.39 -42.73
N ARG A 110 -20.73 13.07 -42.91
CA ARG A 110 -20.01 13.36 -44.17
C ARG A 110 -20.54 12.60 -45.38
N ASN A 111 -21.24 11.50 -45.17
CA ASN A 111 -21.75 10.64 -46.25
C ASN A 111 -23.25 10.87 -46.54
N GLY A 112 -23.86 11.93 -45.99
CA GLY A 112 -25.18 12.39 -46.41
C GLY A 112 -25.14 12.91 -47.86
N PRO A 113 -26.20 12.75 -48.66
CA PRO A 113 -26.18 13.12 -50.06
C PRO A 113 -25.92 14.63 -50.20
N THR A 114 -24.88 14.98 -50.95
CA THR A 114 -24.63 16.34 -51.42
C THR A 114 -25.83 16.77 -52.27
N LYS A 115 -26.81 17.44 -51.66
CA LYS A 115 -27.83 18.16 -52.42
C LYS A 115 -27.14 19.36 -53.05
N VAL A 116 -26.70 19.15 -54.28
CA VAL A 116 -26.31 20.22 -55.20
C VAL A 116 -27.59 20.99 -55.52
N PHE A 117 -27.63 22.26 -55.13
CA PHE A 117 -28.57 23.24 -55.66
C PHE A 117 -27.88 24.01 -56.79
#